data_AF-A0A7C5XKD4-F1
#
_entry.id   AF-A0A7C5XKD4-F1
#
_cell.length_a   1.000
_cell.length_b   1.000
_cell.length_c   1.000
_cell.angle_alpha   90.00
_cell.angle_beta   90.00
_cell.angle_gamma   90.00
#
_symmetry.space_group_name_H-M   'P 1'
#
loop_
_entity.id
_entity.type
_entity.pdbx_description
1 polymer ?
#
loop_
_entity_poly.entity_id
_entity_poly.type
_entity_poly.pdbx_seq_one_letter_code
_entity_poly.pdbx_strand_id
1 'polypeptide(L)'
;MYLDKYEERMLRGDYGDAIAKAMQVIVKVGEVLKADRLVEIETAHIAGVSYLTIGDPGLEYLEDLAGSGARFHVFTTVNPVGIDIANNWGIDEKFVRKQWDIINALRSMGASLWLTC
;
A
#
# COMPACT_ATOMS: atom_id res chain seq x y z
N MET A 1 18.83 14.95 -3.08
CA MET A 1 18.60 13.61 -2.54
C MET A 1 19.62 12.65 -3.12
N TYR A 2 20.34 11.96 -2.25
CA TYR A 2 21.32 10.94 -2.56
C TYR A 2 20.68 9.57 -2.34
N LEU A 3 20.83 8.69 -3.33
CA LEU A 3 20.42 7.30 -3.25
C LEU A 3 21.67 6.42 -3.19
N ASP A 4 21.61 5.34 -2.44
CA ASP A 4 22.63 4.31 -2.52
C ASP A 4 22.45 3.39 -3.74
N LYS A 5 23.39 2.46 -3.96
CA LYS A 5 23.34 1.55 -5.12
C LYS A 5 22.13 0.62 -5.12
N TYR A 6 21.60 0.28 -3.95
CA TYR A 6 20.43 -0.60 -3.85
C TYR A 6 19.17 0.18 -4.22
N GLU A 7 19.02 1.39 -3.70
CA GLU A 7 17.95 2.34 -4.01
C GLU A 7 17.95 2.78 -5.48
N GLU A 8 19.12 3.03 -6.08
CA GLU A 8 19.27 3.33 -7.51
C GLU A 8 18.77 2.16 -8.38
N ARG A 9 19.06 0.92 -7.98
CA ARG A 9 18.60 -0.29 -8.68
C ARG A 9 17.09 -0.50 -8.55
N MET A 10 16.51 -0.18 -7.39
CA MET A 10 15.05 -0.13 -7.23
C MET A 10 14.44 0.88 -8.20
N LEU A 11 14.97 2.11 -8.22
CA LEU A 11 14.45 3.18 -9.08
C LEU A 11 14.54 2.84 -10.58
N ARG A 12 15.58 2.13 -11.00
CA ARG A 12 15.77 1.66 -12.38
C ARG A 12 14.84 0.52 -12.77
N GLY A 13 14.26 -0.19 -11.81
CA GLY A 13 13.35 -1.31 -12.03
C GLY A 13 14.01 -2.69 -12.03
N ASP A 14 15.23 -2.82 -11.49
CA ASP A 14 15.91 -4.12 -11.36
C ASP A 14 15.13 -5.13 -10.49
N TYR A 15 14.19 -4.63 -9.67
CA TYR A 15 13.36 -5.42 -8.76
C TYR A 15 11.87 -5.44 -9.17
N GLY A 16 11.56 -5.05 -10.41
CA GLY A 16 10.22 -5.06 -10.97
C GLY A 16 9.51 -3.70 -10.92
N ASP A 17 8.50 -3.56 -11.78
CA ASP A 17 7.87 -2.28 -12.10
C ASP A 17 7.15 -1.63 -10.91
N ALA A 18 6.51 -2.44 -10.06
CA ALA A 18 5.81 -1.94 -8.87
C ALA A 18 6.79 -1.26 -7.90
N ILE A 19 7.96 -1.87 -7.66
CA ILE A 19 9.00 -1.30 -6.80
C ILE A 19 9.58 -0.05 -7.45
N ALA A 20 9.84 -0.06 -8.75
CA ALA A 20 10.34 1.11 -9.47
C ALA A 20 9.39 2.31 -9.35
N LYS A 21 8.09 2.07 -9.55
CA LYS A 21 7.05 3.11 -9.47
C LYS A 21 6.88 3.65 -8.04
N ALA A 22 6.91 2.77 -7.04
CA ALA A 22 6.91 3.20 -5.64
C ALA A 22 8.14 4.05 -5.31
N MET A 23 9.32 3.61 -5.76
CA MET A 23 10.58 4.33 -5.56
C MET A 23 10.57 5.70 -6.26
N GLN A 24 10.02 5.81 -7.46
CA GLN A 24 9.85 7.09 -8.15
C GLN A 24 9.01 8.08 -7.31
N VAL A 25 7.91 7.63 -6.70
CA VAL A 25 7.07 8.47 -5.83
C VAL A 25 7.86 8.93 -4.61
N ILE A 26 8.51 8.01 -3.90
CA ILE A 26 9.33 8.32 -2.72
C ILE A 26 10.43 9.34 -3.06
N VAL A 27 11.11 9.13 -4.19
CA VAL A 27 12.17 10.01 -4.66
C VAL A 27 11.65 11.42 -4.95
N LYS A 28 10.51 11.52 -5.65
CA LYS A 28 9.91 12.83 -5.94
C LYS A 28 9.44 13.57 -4.70
N VAL A 29 8.86 12.86 -3.73
CA VAL A 29 8.50 13.45 -2.44
C VAL A 29 9.77 13.95 -1.71
N GLY A 30 10.83 13.15 -1.66
CA GLY A 30 12.10 13.55 -1.06
C GLY A 30 12.74 14.76 -1.74
N GLU A 31 12.72 14.84 -3.07
CA GLU A 31 13.18 16.02 -3.82
C GLU A 31 12.41 17.30 -3.45
N VAL A 32 11.07 17.22 -3.40
CA VAL A 32 10.20 18.36 -3.03
C VAL A 32 10.47 18.81 -1.60
N LEU A 33 10.66 17.87 -0.68
CA LEU A 33 10.98 18.15 0.73
C LEU A 33 12.45 18.54 0.94
N LYS A 34 13.28 18.56 -0.10
CA LYS A 34 14.73 18.78 -0.05
C LYS A 34 15.43 17.82 0.92
N ALA A 35 14.97 16.57 0.95
CA ALA A 35 15.60 15.51 1.73
C ALA A 35 16.99 15.18 1.16
N ASP A 36 17.95 15.01 2.07
CA ASP A 36 19.32 14.62 1.70
C ASP A 36 19.40 13.16 1.29
N ARG A 37 18.73 12.25 2.02
CA ARG A 37 18.75 10.79 1.80
C ARG A 37 17.46 10.15 2.30
N LEU A 38 17.20 8.91 1.89
CA LEU A 38 16.16 8.08 2.49
C LEU A 38 16.66 7.44 3.80
N VAL A 39 15.72 6.93 4.58
CA VAL A 39 15.99 6.22 5.83
C VAL A 39 15.30 4.86 5.74
N GLU A 40 16.05 3.79 6.00
CA GLU A 40 15.50 2.45 6.05
C GLU A 40 14.53 2.30 7.23
N ILE A 41 13.44 1.58 6.99
CA ILE A 41 12.42 1.25 7.99
C ILE A 41 12.35 -0.27 8.15
N GLU A 42 11.99 -0.72 9.34
CA GLU A 42 11.79 -2.15 9.62
C GLU A 42 10.30 -2.56 9.58
N THR A 43 9.40 -1.58 9.73
CA THR A 43 7.96 -1.81 9.81
C THR A 43 7.18 -0.67 9.17
N ALA A 44 6.01 -0.98 8.61
CA ALA A 44 5.06 0.00 8.08
C ALA A 44 3.64 -0.27 8.58
N HIS A 45 2.85 0.79 8.74
CA HIS A 45 1.42 0.69 9.07
C HIS A 45 0.61 1.45 8.01
N ILE A 46 -0.22 0.74 7.24
CA ILE A 46 -0.97 1.32 6.13
C ILE A 46 -2.20 2.04 6.69
N ALA A 47 -2.36 3.32 6.34
CA ALA A 47 -3.54 4.13 6.63
C ALA A 47 -4.37 4.40 5.38
N GLY A 48 -5.63 4.81 5.58
CA GLY A 48 -6.51 5.19 4.48
C GLY A 48 -6.95 4.00 3.62
N VAL A 49 -7.30 2.87 4.23
CA VAL A 49 -7.68 1.62 3.53
C VAL A 49 -9.19 1.41 3.45
N SER A 50 -9.98 2.42 3.79
CA SER A 50 -11.43 2.37 3.69
C SER A 50 -11.87 2.57 2.25
N TYR A 51 -12.83 1.77 1.78
CA TYR A 51 -13.46 2.01 0.49
C TYR A 51 -14.13 3.39 0.43
N LEU A 52 -14.58 3.92 1.57
CA LEU A 52 -15.12 5.29 1.66
C LEU A 52 -14.07 6.36 1.30
N THR A 53 -12.79 6.11 1.61
CA THR A 53 -11.72 7.10 1.39
C THR A 53 -11.05 6.95 0.04
N ILE A 54 -10.91 5.73 -0.47
CA ILE A 54 -10.13 5.47 -1.69
C ILE A 54 -11.00 5.21 -2.92
N GLY A 55 -12.26 4.81 -2.73
CA GLY A 55 -13.20 4.52 -3.79
C GLY A 55 -12.72 3.48 -4.81
N ASP A 56 -13.34 3.49 -5.98
CA ASP A 56 -12.98 2.59 -7.09
C ASP A 56 -11.55 2.79 -7.58
N PRO A 57 -11.03 4.03 -7.76
CA PRO A 57 -9.67 4.22 -8.23
C PRO A 57 -8.62 3.64 -7.29
N GLY A 58 -8.85 3.73 -5.97
CA GLY A 58 -7.95 3.15 -4.98
C GLY A 58 -8.02 1.63 -4.92
N LEU A 59 -9.22 1.05 -5.05
CA LEU A 59 -9.39 -0.39 -5.15
C LEU A 59 -8.68 -0.93 -6.40
N GLU A 60 -8.95 -0.37 -7.58
CA GLU A 60 -8.32 -0.76 -8.85
C GLU A 60 -6.79 -0.66 -8.76
N TYR A 61 -6.27 0.41 -8.16
CA TYR A 61 -4.83 0.56 -7.96
C TYR A 61 -4.22 -0.54 -7.06
N LEU A 62 -4.91 -0.91 -5.98
CA LEU A 62 -4.45 -2.00 -5.10
C LEU A 62 -4.55 -3.37 -5.78
N GLU A 63 -5.60 -3.60 -6.58
CA GLU A 63 -5.76 -4.82 -7.37
C GLU A 63 -4.68 -4.94 -8.46
N ASP A 64 -4.34 -3.86 -9.14
CA ASP A 64 -3.25 -3.81 -10.13
C ASP A 64 -1.90 -4.12 -9.48
N LEU A 65 -1.60 -3.51 -8.33
CA LEU A 65 -0.39 -3.82 -7.58
C LEU A 65 -0.33 -5.29 -7.16
N ALA A 66 -1.41 -5.80 -6.57
CA ALA A 66 -1.51 -7.20 -6.18
C ALA A 66 -1.36 -8.15 -7.38
N GLY A 67 -2.01 -7.83 -8.50
CA GLY A 67 -1.98 -8.60 -9.74
C GLY A 67 -0.62 -8.60 -10.43
N SER A 68 0.19 -7.55 -10.23
CA SER A 68 1.58 -7.51 -10.71
C SER A 68 2.53 -8.44 -9.92
N GLY A 69 2.07 -9.04 -8.82
CA GLY A 69 2.88 -9.85 -7.93
C GLY A 69 3.70 -9.03 -6.93
N ALA A 70 3.38 -7.75 -6.75
CA ALA A 70 4.04 -6.89 -5.77
C ALA A 70 3.88 -7.45 -4.35
N ARG A 71 4.92 -7.26 -3.52
CA ARG A 71 4.92 -7.70 -2.11
C ARG A 71 5.50 -6.61 -1.23
N PHE A 72 4.95 -6.47 -0.02
CA PHE A 72 5.56 -5.60 0.98
C PHE A 72 6.92 -6.15 1.40
N HIS A 73 7.93 -5.28 1.43
CA HIS A 73 9.30 -5.67 1.77
C HIS A 73 9.54 -5.79 3.28
N VAL A 74 8.82 -5.00 4.07
CA VAL A 74 8.95 -4.92 5.53
C VAL A 74 7.66 -5.41 6.20
N PHE A 75 7.74 -5.73 7.49
CA PHE A 75 6.56 -6.13 8.26
C PHE A 75 5.51 -5.01 8.20
N THR A 76 4.34 -5.32 7.64
CA THR A 76 3.33 -4.32 7.30
C THR A 76 1.99 -4.68 7.94
N THR A 77 1.43 -3.75 8.70
CA THR A 77 0.10 -3.88 9.32
C THR A 77 -0.90 -2.92 8.68
N VAL A 78 -2.19 -3.09 8.97
CA VAL A 78 -3.28 -2.36 8.30
C VAL A 78 -4.19 -1.71 9.33
N ASN A 79 -4.54 -0.44 9.09
CA ASN A 79 -5.52 0.32 9.87
C ASN A 79 -6.92 -0.31 9.84
N PRO A 80 -7.85 0.17 10.69
CA PRO A 80 -9.26 -0.17 10.56
C PRO A 80 -9.80 0.14 9.16
N VAL A 81 -10.69 -0.73 8.70
CA VAL A 81 -11.38 -0.63 7.41
C VAL A 81 -12.75 0.03 7.55
N GLY A 82 -13.40 0.36 6.44
CA GLY A 82 -14.69 1.05 6.43
C GLY A 82 -15.90 0.20 6.88
N ILE A 83 -15.69 -1.03 7.37
CA ILE A 83 -16.74 -1.94 7.82
C ILE A 83 -16.37 -2.59 9.15
N ASP A 84 -17.38 -3.06 9.88
CA ASP A 84 -17.19 -4.09 10.91
C ASP A 84 -17.03 -5.45 10.19
N ILE A 85 -15.99 -6.20 10.54
CA ILE A 85 -15.64 -7.47 9.88
C ILE A 85 -16.57 -8.60 10.34
N ALA A 86 -17.12 -8.49 11.55
CA ALA A 86 -18.01 -9.47 12.15
C ALA A 86 -19.49 -9.15 11.89
N ASN A 87 -19.83 -7.88 11.63
CA ASN A 87 -21.22 -7.44 11.54
C ASN A 87 -21.51 -6.60 10.30
N ASN A 88 -22.67 -6.84 9.67
CA ASN A 88 -23.06 -6.13 8.46
C ASN A 88 -23.81 -4.80 8.73
N TRP A 89 -24.31 -4.54 9.95
CA TRP A 89 -25.02 -3.32 10.42
C TRP A 89 -25.93 -2.56 9.42
N GLY A 90 -26.47 -3.23 8.40
CA GLY A 90 -27.25 -2.59 7.33
C GLY A 90 -26.42 -1.79 6.32
N ILE A 91 -25.11 -2.00 6.25
CA ILE A 91 -24.23 -1.42 5.24
C ILE A 91 -24.57 -2.05 3.87
N ASP A 92 -24.52 -1.23 2.83
CA ASP A 92 -24.72 -1.65 1.44
C ASP A 92 -23.78 -2.81 1.06
N GLU A 93 -24.34 -3.89 0.50
CA GLU A 93 -23.57 -5.10 0.19
C GLU A 93 -22.45 -4.86 -0.83
N LYS A 94 -22.66 -3.91 -1.77
CA LYS A 94 -21.64 -3.56 -2.75
C LYS A 94 -20.47 -2.83 -2.06
N PHE A 95 -20.75 -1.95 -1.10
CA PHE A 95 -19.72 -1.34 -0.26
C PHE A 95 -18.91 -2.39 0.51
N VAL A 96 -19.60 -3.33 1.18
CA VAL A 96 -18.96 -4.40 1.95
C VAL A 96 -18.07 -5.26 1.07
N ARG A 97 -18.56 -5.66 -0.11
CA ARG A 97 -17.79 -6.44 -1.07
C ARG A 97 -16.51 -5.72 -1.50
N LYS A 98 -16.62 -4.45 -1.90
CA LYS A 98 -15.45 -3.67 -2.32
C LYS A 98 -14.46 -3.43 -1.18
N GLN A 99 -14.93 -3.29 0.05
CA GLN A 99 -14.06 -3.22 1.20
C GLN A 99 -13.30 -4.54 1.43
N TRP A 100 -13.93 -5.69 1.21
CA TRP A 100 -13.27 -6.99 1.23
C TRP A 100 -12.26 -7.16 0.10
N ASP A 101 -12.55 -6.65 -1.10
CA ASP A 101 -11.62 -6.68 -2.23
C ASP A 101 -10.33 -5.91 -1.88
N ILE A 102 -10.44 -4.74 -1.22
CA ILE A 102 -9.28 -4.00 -0.68
C ILE A 102 -8.49 -4.85 0.34
N ILE A 103 -9.19 -5.45 1.31
CA ILE A 103 -8.54 -6.27 2.36
C ILE A 103 -7.77 -7.44 1.72
N ASN A 104 -8.37 -8.09 0.72
CA ASN A 104 -7.77 -9.23 0.04
C ASN A 104 -6.57 -8.83 -0.82
N ALA A 105 -6.61 -7.68 -1.50
CA ALA A 105 -5.48 -7.15 -2.25
C ALA A 105 -4.28 -6.84 -1.33
N LEU A 106 -4.52 -6.20 -0.18
CA LEU A 106 -3.47 -5.94 0.81
C LEU A 106 -2.91 -7.25 1.39
N ARG A 107 -3.77 -8.23 1.68
CA ARG A 107 -3.38 -9.53 2.20
C ARG A 107 -2.50 -10.31 1.22
N SER A 108 -2.86 -10.32 -0.06
CA SER A 108 -2.10 -11.05 -1.09
C SER A 108 -0.70 -10.45 -1.31
N MET A 109 -0.56 -9.13 -1.11
CA MET A 109 0.74 -8.46 -1.09
C MET A 109 1.56 -8.72 0.19
N GLY A 110 0.96 -9.36 1.20
CA GLY A 110 1.65 -9.81 2.42
C GLY A 110 1.39 -8.98 3.67
N ALA A 111 0.35 -8.12 3.69
CA ALA A 111 0.01 -7.36 4.88
C ALA A 111 -0.55 -8.26 5.99
N SER A 112 -0.20 -7.93 7.24
CA SER A 112 -0.81 -8.47 8.45
C SER A 112 -2.08 -7.68 8.77
N LEU A 113 -3.23 -8.36 8.64
CA LEU A 113 -4.55 -7.75 8.80
C LEU A 113 -4.93 -7.55 10.29
N TRP A 114 -4.22 -6.65 10.96
CA TRP A 114 -4.52 -6.29 12.34
C TRP A 114 -5.82 -5.50 12.44
N LEU A 115 -6.05 -4.59 11.48
CA LEU A 115 -7.29 -3.83 11.33
C LEU A 115 -7.62 -3.02 12.60
N THR A 116 -6.56 -2.53 13.24
CA THR A 116 -6.54 -1.65 14.41
C THR A 116 -5.49 -0.56 14.19
N CYS A 117 -5.63 0.53 14.95
CA CYS A 117 -4.62 1.57 15.09
C CYS A 117 -3.48 1.12 16.03
#